data_AF-A0A2N8HBI7-F1
#
_entry.id   AF-A0A2N8HBI7-F1
#
_cell.length_a   1.000
_cell.length_b   1.000
_cell.length_c   1.000
_cell.angle_alpha   90.00
_cell.angle_beta   90.00
_cell.angle_gamma   90.00
#
_symmetry.space_group_name_H-M   'P 1'
#
loop_
_entity.id
_entity.type
_entity.pdbx_description
1 polymer ?
#
loop_
_entity_poly.entity_id
_entity_poly.type
_entity_poly.pdbx_seq_one_letter_code
_entity_poly.pdbx_strand_id
1 'polypeptide(L)'
;MVRPEKLAALKERMEALGICEQDLEESFVRGSGHGGQKVNKTNNCVYLKHLPTGIAVKCHVDRSRELNRFLARRELCDAVEQAQTGQCAARARVIQRMRRQKDRRRRRRSIHPNSSADSV
;
A
#
# COMPACT_ATOMS: atom_id res chain seq x y z
N MET A 1 2.00 -16.79 -11.32
CA MET A 1 0.82 -16.52 -12.17
C MET A 1 -0.42 -16.61 -11.29
N VAL A 2 -1.35 -15.67 -11.39
CA VAL A 2 -2.59 -15.70 -10.59
C VAL A 2 -3.57 -16.66 -11.26
N ARG A 3 -4.18 -17.58 -10.49
CA ARG A 3 -5.16 -18.52 -11.05
C ARG A 3 -6.40 -17.76 -11.53
N PRO A 4 -7.00 -18.13 -12.67
CA PRO A 4 -8.15 -17.43 -13.25
C PRO A 4 -9.37 -17.43 -12.31
N GLU A 5 -9.61 -18.52 -11.59
CA GLU A 5 -10.66 -18.63 -10.56
C GLU A 5 -10.60 -17.49 -9.53
N LYS A 6 -9.39 -17.14 -9.08
CA LYS A 6 -9.20 -16.06 -8.09
C LYS A 6 -9.48 -14.69 -8.69
N LEU A 7 -9.20 -14.49 -9.97
CA LEU A 7 -9.51 -13.25 -10.68
C LEU A 7 -11.02 -13.07 -10.83
N ALA A 8 -11.72 -14.14 -11.19
CA ALA A 8 -13.19 -14.14 -11.30
C ALA A 8 -13.85 -13.82 -9.95
N ALA A 9 -13.46 -14.53 -8.89
CA ALA A 9 -13.99 -14.28 -7.54
C ALA A 9 -13.71 -12.84 -7.04
N LEU A 10 -12.53 -12.28 -7.38
CA LEU A 10 -12.23 -10.90 -7.04
C LEU A 10 -13.09 -9.90 -7.82
N LYS A 11 -13.34 -10.17 -9.11
CA LYS A 11 -14.20 -9.32 -9.94
C LYS A 11 -15.63 -9.31 -9.42
N GLU A 12 -16.18 -10.47 -9.09
CA GLU A 12 -17.51 -10.60 -8.47
C GLU A 12 -17.60 -9.82 -7.15
N ARG A 13 -16.57 -9.92 -6.30
CA ARG A 13 -16.50 -9.13 -5.06
C ARG A 13 -16.43 -7.63 -5.32
N MET A 14 -15.71 -7.19 -6.34
CA MET A 14 -15.66 -5.77 -6.73
C MET A 14 -17.04 -5.27 -7.18
N GLU A 15 -17.73 -6.06 -8.02
CA GLU A 15 -19.09 -5.75 -8.49
C GLU A 15 -20.08 -5.69 -7.32
N ALA A 16 -20.01 -6.63 -6.37
CA ALA A 16 -20.85 -6.61 -5.16
C ALA A 16 -20.64 -5.36 -4.29
N LEU A 17 -19.45 -4.76 -4.33
CA LEU A 17 -19.13 -3.51 -3.62
C LEU A 17 -19.38 -2.24 -4.46
N GLY A 18 -19.87 -2.39 -5.70
CA GLY A 18 -20.08 -1.29 -6.62
C GLY A 18 -18.77 -0.66 -7.14
N ILE A 19 -17.67 -1.41 -7.14
CA ILE A 19 -16.37 -0.94 -7.65
C ILE A 19 -16.26 -1.32 -9.13
N CYS A 20 -16.40 -0.33 -10.01
CA CYS A 20 -16.23 -0.50 -11.45
C CYS A 20 -14.75 -0.32 -11.85
N GLU A 21 -14.27 -1.07 -12.85
CA GLU A 21 -12.89 -0.92 -13.34
C GLU A 21 -12.63 0.45 -13.97
N GLN A 22 -13.67 1.12 -14.47
CA GLN A 22 -13.60 2.45 -15.09
C GLN A 22 -13.28 3.56 -14.08
N ASP A 23 -13.66 3.34 -12.82
CA ASP A 23 -13.46 4.28 -11.71
C ASP A 23 -12.12 4.06 -10.99
N LEU A 24 -11.30 3.15 -11.50
CA LEU A 24 -10.00 2.81 -10.94
C LEU A 24 -8.88 3.47 -11.74
N GLU A 25 -8.14 4.32 -11.04
CA GLU A 25 -6.90 4.88 -11.54
C GLU A 25 -5.73 3.98 -11.09
N GLU A 26 -5.17 3.24 -12.05
CA GLU A 26 -4.01 2.37 -11.84
C GLU A 26 -2.73 3.06 -12.31
N SER A 27 -1.73 3.14 -11.44
CA SER A 27 -0.43 3.73 -11.73
C SER A 27 0.70 2.83 -11.24
N PHE A 28 1.74 2.66 -12.06
CA PHE A 28 2.92 1.88 -11.69
C PHE A 28 4.02 2.81 -11.19
N VAL A 29 4.42 2.62 -9.93
CA VAL A 29 5.46 3.43 -9.30
C VAL A 29 6.71 2.59 -9.05
N ARG A 30 7.85 3.27 -8.91
CA ARG A 30 9.08 2.63 -8.45
C ARG A 30 8.97 2.35 -6.96
N GLY A 31 9.46 1.18 -6.55
CA GLY A 31 9.66 0.90 -5.12
C GLY A 31 10.66 1.91 -4.56
N SER A 32 10.35 2.52 -3.42
CA SER A 32 11.29 3.37 -2.68
C SER A 32 11.68 2.68 -1.39
N GLY A 33 12.99 2.46 -1.18
CA GLY A 33 13.51 1.82 0.02
C GLY A 33 14.95 1.33 -0.12
N HIS A 34 15.49 0.77 0.97
CA HIS A 34 16.83 0.18 1.03
C HIS A 34 16.91 -1.19 0.32
N GLY A 35 16.10 -1.39 -0.73
CA GLY A 35 16.11 -2.60 -1.53
C GLY A 35 17.35 -2.66 -2.43
N GLY A 36 17.70 -3.87 -2.90
CA GLY A 36 18.77 -4.05 -3.87
C GLY A 36 18.51 -3.30 -5.19
N GLN A 37 19.55 -3.12 -6.00
CA GLN A 37 19.51 -2.33 -7.25
C GLN A 37 18.32 -2.69 -8.17
N LYS A 38 17.93 -3.97 -8.19
CA LYS A 38 16.81 -4.47 -9.01
C LYS A 38 15.45 -3.91 -8.58
N VAL A 39 15.22 -3.74 -7.27
CA VAL A 39 13.93 -3.26 -6.74
C VAL A 39 13.69 -1.79 -7.07
N ASN A 40 14.77 -0.98 -7.04
CA ASN A 40 14.67 0.45 -7.30
C ASN A 40 14.54 0.79 -8.80
N LYS A 41 14.98 -0.12 -9.68
CA LYS A 41 14.90 0.05 -11.13
C LYS A 41 13.58 -0.41 -11.74
N THR A 42 12.87 -1.34 -11.11
CA THR A 42 11.64 -1.92 -11.67
C THR A 42 10.38 -1.20 -11.18
N ASN A 43 9.53 -0.79 -12.13
CA ASN A 43 8.21 -0.19 -11.87
C ASN A 43 7.17 -1.29 -11.55
N ASN A 44 7.41 -2.10 -10.52
CA ASN A 44 6.52 -3.21 -10.16
C ASN A 44 5.52 -2.87 -9.05
N CYS A 45 5.67 -1.74 -8.36
CA CYS A 45 4.73 -1.31 -7.34
C CYS A 45 3.47 -0.77 -8.01
N VAL A 46 2.31 -1.24 -7.55
CA VAL A 46 1.01 -0.80 -8.05
C VAL A 46 0.42 0.19 -7.06
N TYR A 47 0.07 1.36 -7.57
CA TYR A 47 -0.76 2.35 -6.91
C TYR A 47 -2.14 2.29 -7.55
N LEU A 48 -3.15 2.02 -6.75
CA LEU A 48 -4.53 1.89 -7.21
C LEU A 48 -5.39 2.86 -6.41
N LYS A 49 -6.11 3.72 -7.11
CA LYS A 49 -7.01 4.70 -6.49
C LYS A 49 -8.42 4.53 -7.04
N HIS A 50 -9.39 4.47 -6.16
CA HIS A 50 -10.79 4.46 -6.52
C HIS A 50 -11.35 5.88 -6.45
N LEU A 51 -11.69 6.44 -7.61
CA LEU A 51 -12.11 7.82 -7.77
C LEU A 51 -13.34 8.21 -6.93
N PRO A 52 -14.46 7.46 -6.95
CA PRO A 52 -15.68 7.88 -6.26
C PRO A 52 -15.56 7.80 -4.73
N THR A 53 -14.81 6.81 -4.19
CA THR A 53 -14.59 6.72 -2.73
C THR A 53 -13.40 7.54 -2.23
N GLY A 54 -12.50 7.98 -3.12
CA GLY A 54 -11.24 8.63 -2.76
C GLY A 54 -10.21 7.72 -2.06
N ILE A 55 -10.48 6.42 -1.91
CA ILE A 55 -9.57 5.47 -1.26
C ILE A 55 -8.44 5.10 -2.23
N ALA A 56 -7.20 5.24 -1.75
CA ALA A 56 -6.02 4.84 -2.48
C ALA A 56 -5.21 3.79 -1.72
N VAL A 57 -4.72 2.80 -2.46
CA VAL A 57 -3.95 1.67 -1.94
C VAL A 57 -2.65 1.56 -2.73
N LYS A 58 -1.55 1.28 -2.02
CA LYS A 58 -0.23 1.04 -2.61
C LYS A 58 0.22 -0.36 -2.23
N CYS A 59 0.40 -1.23 -3.22
CA CYS A 59 0.83 -2.61 -3.02
C CYS A 59 2.18 -2.89 -3.67
N HIS A 60 3.12 -3.37 -2.86
CA HIS A 60 4.45 -3.83 -3.29
C HIS A 60 4.83 -5.06 -2.46
N VAL A 61 4.44 -6.25 -2.93
CA VAL A 61 4.67 -7.51 -2.22
C VAL A 61 5.71 -8.35 -2.93
N ASP A 62 5.57 -8.50 -4.24
CA ASP A 62 6.45 -9.35 -5.05
C ASP A 62 7.02 -8.59 -6.25
N ARG A 63 7.99 -9.19 -6.94
CA ARG A 63 8.57 -8.68 -8.19
C ARG A 63 7.57 -8.69 -9.35
N SER A 64 6.50 -9.48 -9.27
CA SER A 64 5.50 -9.62 -10.33
C SER A 64 4.42 -8.54 -10.27
N ARG A 65 4.29 -7.78 -11.36
CA ARG A 65 3.28 -6.72 -11.54
C ARG A 65 1.85 -7.27 -11.46
N GLU A 66 1.59 -8.43 -12.08
CA GLU A 66 0.26 -9.04 -12.08
C GLU A 66 -0.20 -9.42 -10.68
N LEU A 67 0.71 -10.01 -9.90
CA LEU A 67 0.41 -10.37 -8.52
C LEU A 67 0.15 -9.13 -7.67
N ASN A 68 0.96 -8.08 -7.84
CA ASN A 68 0.75 -6.81 -7.15
C ASN A 68 -0.57 -6.13 -7.56
N ARG A 69 -0.99 -6.23 -8.83
CA ARG A 69 -2.28 -5.70 -9.29
C ARG A 69 -3.46 -6.43 -8.65
N PHE A 70 -3.39 -7.76 -8.61
CA PHE A 70 -4.40 -8.59 -7.94
C PHE A 70 -4.52 -8.25 -6.44
N LEU A 71 -3.38 -8.15 -5.77
CA LEU A 71 -3.34 -7.81 -4.33
C LEU A 71 -3.83 -6.39 -4.06
N ALA A 72 -3.46 -5.41 -4.90
CA ALA A 72 -3.94 -4.04 -4.78
C ALA A 72 -5.47 -3.94 -4.88
N ARG A 73 -6.08 -4.64 -5.85
CA ARG A 73 -7.54 -4.69 -6.01
C ARG A 73 -8.22 -5.36 -4.82
N ARG A 74 -7.63 -6.44 -4.29
CA ARG A 74 -8.14 -7.10 -3.08
C ARG A 74 -8.10 -6.20 -1.84
N GLU A 75 -6.97 -5.54 -1.60
CA GLU A 75 -6.84 -4.59 -0.48
C GLU A 75 -7.78 -3.40 -0.62
N LEU A 76 -8.03 -2.94 -1.85
CA LEU A 76 -9.01 -1.89 -2.12
C LEU A 76 -10.43 -2.34 -1.74
N CYS A 77 -10.84 -3.57 -2.11
CA CYS A 77 -12.14 -4.12 -1.69
C CYS A 77 -12.26 -4.16 -0.17
N ASP A 78 -11.23 -4.67 0.52
CA ASP A 78 -11.21 -4.75 1.99
C ASP A 78 -11.32 -3.34 2.62
N ALA A 79 -10.67 -2.33 2.02
CA ALA A 79 -10.72 -0.95 2.49
C ALA A 79 -12.10 -0.30 2.26
N VAL A 80 -12.72 -0.56 1.12
CA VAL A 80 -14.07 -0.08 0.78
C VAL A 80 -15.13 -0.73 1.68
N GLU A 81 -15.06 -2.05 1.90
CA GLU A 81 -15.93 -2.76 2.84
C GLU A 81 -15.83 -2.17 4.24
N GLN A 82 -14.61 -1.90 4.72
CA GLN A 82 -14.40 -1.28 6.04
C GLN A 82 -15.00 0.12 6.13
N ALA A 83 -14.89 0.90 5.05
CA ALA A 83 -15.48 2.22 4.96
C ALA A 83 -17.02 2.15 4.99
N GLN A 84 -17.61 1.22 4.25
CA GLN A 84 -19.07 1.02 4.21
C GLN A 84 -19.63 0.48 5.55
N THR A 85 -18.90 -0.43 6.21
CA THR A 85 -19.35 -1.09 7.46
C THR A 85 -19.21 -0.18 8.70
N GLY A 86 -18.66 1.03 8.57
CA GLY A 86 -18.61 2.02 9.66
C GLY A 86 -17.68 1.67 10.84
N GLN A 87 -16.96 0.54 10.81
CA GLN A 87 -16.05 0.11 11.88
C GLN A 87 -14.69 0.86 11.88
N CYS A 88 -14.53 1.85 11.01
CA CYS A 88 -13.31 2.63 10.76
C CYS A 88 -12.60 3.21 11.99
N ALA A 89 -13.29 3.47 13.10
CA ALA A 89 -12.69 4.11 14.27
C ALA A 89 -11.67 3.23 15.01
N ALA A 90 -11.87 1.91 15.10
CA ALA A 90 -11.03 1.04 15.94
C ALA A 90 -9.70 0.67 15.26
N ARG A 91 -9.73 0.30 13.98
CA ARG A 91 -8.52 -0.04 13.20
C ARG A 91 -7.63 1.17 12.95
N ALA A 92 -8.21 2.34 12.66
CA ALA A 92 -7.46 3.58 12.48
C ALA A 92 -6.64 3.94 13.75
N ARG A 93 -7.22 3.77 14.95
CA ARG A 93 -6.54 4.02 16.23
C ARG A 93 -5.34 3.10 16.47
N VAL A 94 -5.46 1.82 16.14
CA VAL A 94 -4.34 0.84 16.28
C VAL A 94 -3.21 1.15 15.29
N ILE A 95 -3.56 1.43 14.03
CA ILE A 95 -2.60 1.78 12.99
C ILE A 95 -1.89 3.11 13.34
N GLN A 96 -2.62 4.11 13.85
CA GLN A 96 -2.06 5.39 14.28
C GLN A 96 -1.14 5.22 15.49
N ARG A 97 -1.49 4.34 16.45
CA ARG A 97 -0.63 4.00 17.60
C ARG A 97 0.67 3.31 17.15
N MET A 98 0.58 2.38 16.20
CA MET A 98 1.73 1.70 15.60
C MET A 98 2.60 2.66 14.78
N ARG A 99 1.99 3.58 14.00
CA ARG A 99 2.70 4.63 13.25
C ARG A 99 3.46 5.56 14.21
N ARG A 100 2.80 6.07 15.26
CA ARG A 100 3.44 6.91 16.29
C ARG A 100 4.61 6.20 16.97
N GLN A 101 4.48 4.90 17.28
CA GLN A 101 5.61 4.12 17.82
C GLN A 101 6.77 4.00 16.82
N LYS A 102 6.48 3.72 15.55
CA LYS A 102 7.51 3.62 14.49
C LYS A 102 8.20 4.96 14.23
N ASP A 103 7.46 6.07 14.21
CA ASP A 103 8.00 7.42 14.04
C ASP A 103 8.87 7.83 15.25
N ARG A 104 8.44 7.53 16.47
CA ARG A 104 9.26 7.75 17.68
C ARG A 104 10.57 6.95 17.65
N ARG A 105 10.53 5.71 17.17
CA ARG A 105 11.74 4.87 16.99
C ARG A 105 12.65 5.42 15.88
N ARG A 106 12.08 5.88 14.74
CA ARG A 106 12.83 6.55 13.66
C ARG A 106 13.52 7.82 14.16
N ARG A 107 12.81 8.70 14.87
CA ARG A 107 13.36 9.95 15.43
C ARG A 107 14.49 9.70 16.43
N ARG A 108 14.38 8.66 17.26
CA ARG A 108 15.46 8.25 18.18
C ARG A 108 16.72 7.78 17.45
N ARG A 109 16.58 7.15 16.29
CA ARG A 109 17.70 6.66 15.47
C ARG A 109 18.39 7.76 14.67
N SER A 110 17.68 8.84 14.35
CA SER A 110 18.24 10.00 13.63
C SER A 110 18.93 11.01 14.53
N ILE A 111 18.77 10.91 15.87
CA ILE A 111 19.51 11.71 16.84
C ILE A 111 20.83 10.97 17.14
N HIS A 112 21.73 10.96 16.16
CA HIS A 112 23.16 10.84 16.44
C HIS A 112 23.76 12.21 16.12
N PRO A 113 24.24 12.96 17.13
CA PRO A 113 24.96 14.19 16.86
C PRO A 113 26.25 13.80 16.12
N ASN A 114 26.45 14.43 14.97
CA ASN A 114 27.70 14.40 14.26
C ASN A 114 28.76 15.03 15.19
N SER A 115 29.66 14.24 15.78
CA SER A 115 30.88 14.77 16.41
C SER A 115 31.90 14.98 15.29
N SER A 116 31.81 16.13 14.62
CA SER A 116 32.88 16.61 13.75
C SER A 116 34.06 17.11 14.58
N ALA A 117 35.25 16.84 14.05
CA ALA A 117 36.56 17.26 14.51
C ALA A 117 36.65 18.72 14.97
N ASP A 118 37.41 18.95 16.03
CA ASP A 118 38.36 20.06 16.17
C ASP A 118 39.19 19.86 17.44
N SER A 119 40.45 19.42 17.29
CA SER A 119 41.50 19.69 18.28
C SER A 119 42.89 19.28 17.77
N VAL A 120 43.68 20.33 17.51
CA VAL A 120 45.14 20.51 17.42
C VAL A 120 45.85 20.05 16.14
#